data_AF-A0A0X8GPL0-F1
#
_entry.id   AF-A0A0X8GPL0-F1
#
_cell.length_a   1.000
_cell.length_b   1.000
_cell.length_c   1.000
_cell.angle_alpha   90.00
_cell.angle_beta   90.00
_cell.angle_gamma   90.00
#
_symmetry.space_group_name_H-M   'P 1'
#
loop_
_entity.id
_entity.type
_entity.pdbx_description
1 polymer ?
#
loop_
_entity_poly.entity_id
_entity_poly.type
_entity_poly.pdbx_seq_one_letter_code
_entity_poly.pdbx_strand_id
1 'polypeptide(L)'
;MKHWLMALATVVLTGCGDMPEQSSNRVLPWAESQELVVLVQNGPTTLYVDAEGNYAGLEYDLVTRFAVANGLKVRFIVTSSYAELLSRLKGNEAHFAVGVQKGFESEGLAFGPAYQSIEPVLIYPSNKTASSVLAELSAGEASISTLPQYAMALNKLKVNKPNLSWQVVEDGDSEDLIERVANGQLSYAMVDSHAADVAQNYFPKVAISREMGSAQQLAWAAPDADSELFTLFQGFFSKMAQSGEMRSLLDRYYGHVNRLGQMDAMAFLDKRKATLPRYKKWFKEAEAKTGLDWRLVAALSYQESMWDPEAVSMSGVRGMMMLTNDTAERLGVNRLDPYQSIQGGARYIQTMKDSLAENITEPDRTWLALAAYNVGLGHLLDARALAVKLGKNPDSWVDVKTTLPLLRNPQYFKSAKYGYARGGEPVIFVERLRTYYDILVRFESPVQSTMPVLSENIVVQNPNNLPLNINNRVLAAKQVRTAAL
;
A
#
# COMPACT_ATOMS: atom_id res chain seq x y z
N MET A 1 -69.95 50.49 -28.72
CA MET A 1 -69.32 49.54 -29.67
C MET A 1 -67.97 50.10 -30.09
N LYS A 2 -66.92 49.30 -29.85
CA LYS A 2 -65.58 49.29 -30.48
C LYS A 2 -64.75 50.58 -30.48
N HIS A 3 -63.81 50.62 -29.51
CA HIS A 3 -62.46 51.16 -29.72
C HIS A 3 -61.71 50.31 -30.76
N TRP A 4 -60.63 50.85 -31.33
CA TRP A 4 -59.27 50.27 -31.22
C TRP A 4 -58.21 51.21 -31.80
N LEU A 5 -57.08 51.27 -31.10
CA LEU A 5 -55.92 52.15 -31.26
C LEU A 5 -54.70 51.30 -31.68
N MET A 6 -53.90 51.88 -32.57
CA MET A 6 -52.47 51.69 -32.90
C MET A 6 -51.78 50.33 -32.67
N ALA A 7 -51.17 49.83 -33.75
CA ALA A 7 -50.11 48.84 -33.75
C ALA A 7 -48.72 49.52 -33.61
N LEU A 8 -47.91 49.04 -32.66
CA LEU A 8 -46.46 49.22 -32.65
C LEU A 8 -45.83 47.84 -32.42
N ALA A 9 -45.03 47.38 -33.37
CA ALA A 9 -44.40 46.07 -33.35
C ALA A 9 -43.21 46.04 -32.38
N THR A 10 -43.21 45.10 -31.44
CA THR A 10 -42.07 44.77 -30.59
C THR A 10 -41.65 43.33 -30.91
N VAL A 11 -40.43 43.15 -31.42
CA VAL A 11 -39.82 41.85 -31.67
C VAL A 11 -39.27 41.33 -30.33
N VAL A 12 -39.80 40.21 -29.85
CA VAL A 12 -39.24 39.44 -28.73
C VAL A 12 -38.39 38.32 -29.32
N LEU A 13 -37.07 38.41 -29.12
CA LEU A 13 -36.15 37.29 -29.32
C LEU A 13 -36.20 36.39 -28.08
N THR A 14 -36.89 35.26 -28.17
CA THR A 14 -36.80 34.18 -27.18
C THR A 14 -35.53 33.38 -27.44
N GLY A 15 -34.63 33.34 -26.46
CA GLY A 15 -33.42 32.53 -26.49
C GLY A 15 -33.75 31.03 -26.37
N CYS A 16 -33.27 30.25 -27.33
CA CYS A 16 -32.89 28.87 -27.09
C CYS A 16 -31.43 28.89 -26.62
N GLY A 17 -31.23 28.92 -25.30
CA GLY A 17 -29.96 28.51 -24.75
C GLY A 17 -29.88 26.99 -24.89
N ASP A 18 -28.90 26.51 -25.65
CA ASP A 18 -28.50 25.11 -25.62
C ASP A 18 -28.21 24.73 -24.18
N MET A 19 -29.07 23.90 -23.59
CA MET A 19 -28.69 23.20 -22.37
C MET A 19 -27.55 22.26 -22.76
N PRO A 20 -26.40 22.31 -22.07
CA PRO A 20 -25.38 21.31 -22.32
C PRO A 20 -25.98 19.95 -21.95
N GLU A 21 -26.01 19.03 -22.93
CA GLU A 21 -26.25 17.62 -22.67
C GLU A 21 -25.21 17.15 -21.66
N GLN A 22 -25.60 17.06 -20.38
CA GLN A 22 -24.91 16.21 -19.42
C GLN A 22 -25.12 14.78 -19.89
N SER A 23 -24.15 14.25 -20.65
CA SER A 23 -24.04 12.81 -20.88
C SER A 23 -24.07 12.12 -19.51
N SER A 24 -25.15 11.43 -19.18
CA SER A 24 -25.31 10.81 -17.88
C SER A 24 -24.35 9.63 -17.77
N ASN A 25 -23.14 9.85 -17.24
CA ASN A 25 -22.15 8.82 -16.88
C ASN A 25 -22.63 7.93 -15.71
N ARG A 26 -23.93 7.85 -15.46
CA ARG A 26 -24.53 7.08 -14.37
C ARG A 26 -24.37 5.60 -14.63
N VAL A 27 -23.95 4.86 -13.61
CA VAL A 27 -23.82 3.40 -13.70
C VAL A 27 -25.18 2.70 -13.62
N LEU A 28 -25.34 1.61 -14.37
CA LEU A 28 -26.47 0.69 -14.24
C LEU A 28 -26.39 -0.03 -12.89
N PRO A 29 -27.53 -0.42 -12.28
CA PRO A 29 -27.52 -1.20 -11.04
C PRO A 29 -26.62 -2.44 -11.14
N TRP A 30 -25.82 -2.70 -10.11
CA TRP A 30 -24.87 -3.83 -10.09
C TRP A 30 -25.57 -5.19 -10.23
N ALA A 31 -26.81 -5.31 -9.74
CA ALA A 31 -27.62 -6.51 -9.89
C ALA A 31 -27.94 -6.83 -11.36
N GLU A 32 -28.08 -5.81 -12.21
CA GLU A 32 -28.34 -5.96 -13.64
C GLU A 32 -27.03 -6.16 -14.43
N SER A 33 -26.00 -5.37 -14.11
CA SER A 33 -24.74 -5.38 -14.86
C SER A 33 -23.80 -6.53 -14.47
N GLN A 34 -24.00 -7.15 -13.29
CA GLN A 34 -23.09 -8.12 -12.68
C GLN A 34 -21.64 -7.56 -12.55
N GLU A 35 -21.53 -6.23 -12.42
CA GLU A 35 -20.28 -5.48 -12.30
C GLU A 35 -20.40 -4.45 -11.16
N LEU A 36 -19.36 -4.36 -10.34
CA LEU A 36 -19.14 -3.31 -9.37
C LEU A 36 -18.18 -2.27 -9.93
N VAL A 37 -18.71 -1.10 -10.30
CA VAL A 37 -17.94 0.13 -10.51
C VAL A 37 -17.61 0.78 -9.16
N VAL A 38 -16.33 0.99 -8.88
CA VAL A 38 -15.81 1.42 -7.57
C VAL A 38 -14.88 2.62 -7.72
N LEU A 39 -15.14 3.69 -6.98
CA LEU A 39 -14.25 4.87 -6.92
C LEU A 39 -13.16 4.67 -5.87
N VAL A 40 -11.92 4.97 -6.25
CA VAL A 40 -10.76 4.89 -5.34
C VAL A 40 -9.79 6.03 -5.63
N GLN A 41 -9.34 6.71 -4.59
CA GLN A 41 -8.28 7.69 -4.72
C GLN A 41 -6.95 6.95 -4.94
N ASN A 42 -6.14 7.38 -5.90
CA ASN A 42 -4.79 6.86 -6.06
C ASN A 42 -3.95 7.19 -4.82
N GLY A 43 -3.24 6.19 -4.28
CA GLY A 43 -2.38 6.42 -3.13
C GLY A 43 -1.72 5.15 -2.59
N PRO A 44 -0.62 5.29 -1.81
CA PRO A 44 0.15 4.16 -1.29
C PRO A 44 -0.65 3.28 -0.30
N THR A 45 -1.73 3.81 0.27
CA THR A 45 -2.59 3.11 1.24
C THR A 45 -3.88 2.57 0.63
N THR A 46 -4.18 2.87 -0.63
CA THR A 46 -5.46 2.56 -1.29
C THR A 46 -5.29 1.61 -2.47
N LEU A 47 -5.03 2.15 -3.66
CA LEU A 47 -4.74 1.43 -4.90
C LEU A 47 -3.53 2.09 -5.57
N TYR A 48 -2.54 1.29 -5.92
CA TYR A 48 -1.35 1.69 -6.67
C TYR A 48 -0.88 0.54 -7.58
N VAL A 49 0.13 0.81 -8.40
CA VAL A 49 0.82 -0.21 -9.21
C VAL A 49 2.12 -0.60 -8.50
N ASP A 50 2.27 -1.88 -8.19
CA ASP A 50 3.46 -2.43 -7.52
C ASP A 50 4.70 -2.43 -8.42
N ALA A 51 5.81 -2.87 -7.84
CA ALA A 51 7.12 -2.88 -8.47
C ALA A 51 7.17 -3.76 -9.73
N GLU A 52 6.31 -4.77 -9.77
CA GLU A 52 6.17 -5.80 -10.79
C GLU A 52 5.10 -5.44 -11.84
N GLY A 53 4.46 -4.27 -11.73
CA GLY A 53 3.48 -3.75 -12.67
C GLY A 53 2.05 -4.28 -12.47
N ASN A 54 1.74 -4.82 -11.29
CA ASN A 54 0.41 -5.31 -10.92
C ASN A 54 -0.33 -4.29 -10.07
N TYR A 55 -1.67 -4.36 -10.04
CA TYR A 55 -2.43 -3.58 -9.07
C TYR A 55 -2.27 -4.16 -7.68
N ALA A 56 -2.03 -3.26 -6.72
CA ALA A 56 -1.85 -3.55 -5.31
C ALA A 56 -2.47 -2.44 -4.46
N GLY A 57 -2.52 -2.69 -3.15
CA GLY A 57 -3.05 -1.76 -2.16
C GLY A 57 -4.22 -2.36 -1.38
N LEU A 58 -4.42 -1.86 -0.16
CA LEU A 58 -5.41 -2.41 0.77
C LEU A 58 -6.82 -2.39 0.18
N GLU A 59 -7.21 -1.27 -0.41
CA GLU A 59 -8.55 -1.12 -0.98
C GLU A 59 -8.73 -1.97 -2.23
N TYR A 60 -7.68 -2.08 -3.06
CA TYR A 60 -7.69 -3.00 -4.20
C TYR A 60 -7.96 -4.44 -3.76
N ASP A 61 -7.24 -4.92 -2.74
CA ASP A 61 -7.39 -6.28 -2.22
C ASP A 61 -8.75 -6.51 -1.56
N LEU A 62 -9.24 -5.55 -0.76
CA LEU A 62 -10.55 -5.65 -0.11
C LEU A 62 -11.68 -5.74 -1.13
N VAL A 63 -11.71 -4.83 -2.10
CA VAL A 63 -12.75 -4.80 -3.13
C VAL A 63 -12.67 -6.04 -4.01
N THR A 64 -11.46 -6.47 -4.38
CA THR A 64 -11.26 -7.67 -5.20
C THR A 64 -11.77 -8.93 -4.49
N ARG A 65 -11.49 -9.08 -3.19
CA ARG A 65 -12.01 -10.19 -2.37
C ARG A 65 -13.53 -10.11 -2.21
N PHE A 66 -14.07 -8.92 -2.03
CA PHE A 66 -15.51 -8.69 -1.96
C PHE A 66 -16.21 -9.11 -3.27
N ALA A 67 -15.65 -8.73 -4.42
CA ALA A 67 -16.20 -9.09 -5.72
C ALA A 67 -16.20 -10.62 -5.92
N VAL A 68 -15.08 -11.30 -5.64
CA VAL A 68 -14.98 -12.77 -5.73
C VAL A 68 -15.97 -13.46 -4.79
N ALA A 69 -16.10 -12.99 -3.55
CA ALA A 69 -17.00 -13.58 -2.56
C ALA A 69 -18.49 -13.50 -2.97
N ASN A 70 -18.83 -12.57 -3.87
CA ASN A 70 -20.19 -12.36 -4.37
C ASN A 70 -20.36 -12.72 -5.85
N GLY A 71 -19.31 -13.25 -6.51
CA GLY A 71 -19.36 -13.63 -7.94
C GLY A 71 -19.50 -12.45 -8.90
N LEU A 72 -19.06 -11.26 -8.51
CA LEU A 72 -19.20 -10.01 -9.28
C LEU A 72 -17.89 -9.65 -9.99
N LYS A 73 -18.01 -8.95 -11.12
CA LYS A 73 -16.86 -8.27 -11.76
C LYS A 73 -16.56 -6.96 -11.04
N VAL A 74 -15.34 -6.45 -11.15
CA VAL A 74 -14.98 -5.13 -10.60
C VAL A 74 -14.30 -4.26 -11.65
N ARG A 75 -14.69 -2.99 -11.66
CA ARG A 75 -14.07 -1.90 -12.40
C ARG A 75 -13.76 -0.75 -11.44
N PHE A 76 -12.49 -0.40 -11.30
CA PHE A 76 -12.07 0.75 -10.51
C PHE A 76 -12.04 2.00 -11.38
N ILE A 77 -12.54 3.09 -10.82
CA ILE A 77 -12.36 4.45 -11.33
C ILE A 77 -11.39 5.14 -10.39
N VAL A 78 -10.22 5.50 -10.91
CA VAL A 78 -9.17 6.13 -10.11
C VAL A 78 -9.31 7.64 -10.19
N THR A 79 -9.42 8.28 -9.04
CA THR A 79 -9.49 9.73 -8.94
C THR A 79 -8.18 10.32 -8.43
N SER A 80 -7.93 11.57 -8.81
CA SER A 80 -6.74 12.33 -8.44
C SER A 80 -6.85 12.98 -7.06
N SER A 81 -8.07 13.25 -6.61
CA SER A 81 -8.34 13.86 -5.31
C SER A 81 -9.56 13.25 -4.61
N TYR A 82 -9.65 13.50 -3.30
CA TYR A 82 -10.78 13.11 -2.47
C TYR A 82 -12.06 13.88 -2.85
N ALA A 83 -11.93 15.16 -3.23
CA ALA A 83 -13.06 15.98 -3.68
C ALA A 83 -13.67 15.45 -4.98
N GLU A 84 -12.83 15.04 -5.95
CA GLU A 84 -13.27 14.41 -7.19
C GLU A 84 -14.00 13.09 -6.90
N LEU A 85 -13.43 12.23 -6.03
CA LEU A 85 -14.03 10.96 -5.62
C LEU A 85 -15.47 11.14 -5.14
N LEU A 86 -15.71 12.12 -4.27
CA LEU A 86 -17.04 12.35 -3.70
C LEU A 86 -18.01 13.00 -4.67
N SER A 87 -17.52 13.94 -5.49
CA SER A 87 -18.33 14.57 -6.54
C SER A 87 -18.89 13.52 -7.50
N ARG A 88 -18.02 12.61 -7.97
CA ARG A 88 -18.40 11.51 -8.87
C ARG A 88 -19.32 10.48 -8.22
N LEU A 89 -19.09 10.18 -6.93
CA LEU A 89 -19.96 9.29 -6.16
C LEU A 89 -21.38 9.86 -6.04
N LYS A 90 -21.52 11.15 -5.69
CA LYS A 90 -22.82 11.85 -5.62
C LYS A 90 -23.48 11.97 -6.99
N GLY A 91 -22.68 12.05 -8.06
CA GLY A 91 -23.13 11.99 -9.45
C GLY A 91 -23.64 10.61 -9.90
N ASN A 92 -23.55 9.57 -9.06
CA ASN A 92 -23.86 8.18 -9.38
C ASN A 92 -23.00 7.60 -10.53
N GLU A 93 -21.76 8.06 -10.68
CA GLU A 93 -20.80 7.53 -11.68
C GLU A 93 -20.16 6.20 -11.25
N ALA A 94 -20.41 5.76 -10.02
CA ALA A 94 -19.99 4.47 -9.47
C ALA A 94 -20.99 4.00 -8.41
N HIS A 95 -20.94 2.72 -8.05
CA HIS A 95 -21.81 2.15 -7.03
C HIS A 95 -21.38 2.56 -5.62
N PHE A 96 -20.07 2.59 -5.37
CA PHE A 96 -19.52 2.98 -4.09
C PHE A 96 -18.08 3.49 -4.23
N ALA A 97 -17.61 4.18 -3.19
CA ALA A 97 -16.23 4.57 -3.03
C ALA A 97 -15.62 3.95 -1.77
N VAL A 98 -14.30 3.83 -1.76
CA VAL A 98 -13.53 3.14 -0.71
C VAL A 98 -12.53 4.06 -0.03
N GLY A 99 -12.09 3.70 1.18
CA GLY A 99 -11.19 4.55 1.97
C GLY A 99 -11.82 5.89 2.42
N VAL A 100 -13.14 5.94 2.57
CA VAL A 100 -13.88 7.20 2.86
C VAL A 100 -14.01 7.42 4.37
N GLN A 101 -13.83 8.66 4.81
CA GLN A 101 -13.97 9.02 6.22
C GLN A 101 -15.43 9.05 6.65
N LYS A 102 -15.79 8.15 7.57
CA LYS A 102 -17.15 8.06 8.12
C LYS A 102 -17.43 9.21 9.10
N GLY A 103 -18.58 9.86 8.93
CA GLY A 103 -19.13 10.84 9.88
C GLY A 103 -18.83 12.30 9.60
N PHE A 104 -18.13 12.63 8.51
CA PHE A 104 -17.90 14.01 8.07
C PHE A 104 -18.77 14.41 6.87
N GLU A 105 -19.26 13.43 6.11
CA GLU A 105 -20.17 13.62 5.00
C GLU A 105 -21.41 12.78 5.22
N SER A 106 -22.60 13.34 5.01
CA SER A 106 -23.86 12.61 5.24
C SER A 106 -24.97 12.99 4.26
N GLU A 107 -24.87 14.10 3.54
CA GLU A 107 -25.92 14.48 2.61
C GLU A 107 -25.84 13.61 1.35
N GLY A 108 -26.81 12.71 1.20
CA GLY A 108 -26.97 11.80 0.06
C GLY A 108 -26.06 10.57 0.05
N LEU A 109 -25.30 10.31 1.12
CA LEU A 109 -24.38 9.17 1.23
C LEU A 109 -24.64 8.36 2.50
N ALA A 110 -24.61 7.04 2.36
CA ALA A 110 -24.60 6.08 3.45
C ALA A 110 -23.26 5.34 3.53
N PHE A 111 -22.91 4.86 4.73
CA PHE A 111 -21.61 4.26 5.02
C PHE A 111 -21.76 2.83 5.51
N GLY A 112 -20.93 1.94 4.98
CA GLY A 112 -20.81 0.57 5.44
C GLY A 112 -20.18 0.46 6.83
N PRO A 113 -19.86 -0.78 7.25
CA PRO A 113 -19.09 -1.03 8.45
C PRO A 113 -17.75 -0.29 8.42
N ALA A 114 -17.35 0.26 9.57
CA ALA A 114 -16.00 0.76 9.73
C ALA A 114 -15.03 -0.43 9.81
N TYR A 115 -13.96 -0.42 9.02
CA TYR A 115 -12.96 -1.50 9.01
C TYR A 115 -11.59 -1.07 9.54
N GLN A 116 -11.35 0.23 9.66
CA GLN A 116 -10.07 0.75 10.13
C GLN A 116 -10.23 2.09 10.82
N SER A 117 -9.43 2.31 11.87
CA SER A 117 -9.31 3.60 12.54
C SER A 117 -8.06 4.31 12.06
N ILE A 118 -8.18 5.57 11.66
CA ILE A 118 -7.08 6.48 11.34
C ILE A 118 -7.12 7.68 12.28
N GLU A 119 -6.05 8.45 12.32
CA GLU A 119 -6.00 9.75 12.98
C GLU A 119 -5.25 10.75 12.08
N PRO A 120 -5.74 11.99 11.92
CA PRO A 120 -4.95 13.04 11.30
C PRO A 120 -3.72 13.34 12.14
N VAL A 121 -2.54 13.26 11.55
CA VAL A 121 -1.27 13.49 12.25
C VAL A 121 -0.57 14.72 11.71
N LEU A 122 0.17 15.40 12.59
CA LEU A 122 1.03 16.50 12.23
C LEU A 122 2.39 15.98 11.79
N ILE A 123 2.82 16.46 10.64
CA ILE A 123 4.09 16.14 9.99
C ILE A 123 4.99 17.37 10.03
N TYR A 124 6.23 17.17 10.46
CA TYR A 124 7.21 18.24 10.60
C TYR A 124 8.65 17.75 10.39
N PRO A 125 9.62 18.65 10.14
CA PRO A 125 11.02 18.28 10.03
C PRO A 125 11.55 17.66 11.33
N SER A 126 12.22 16.50 11.21
CA SER A 126 12.75 15.72 12.34
C SER A 126 13.84 16.42 13.17
N ASN A 127 14.36 17.56 12.71
CA ASN A 127 15.27 18.41 13.48
C ASN A 127 14.55 19.31 14.51
N LYS A 128 13.22 19.30 14.55
CA LYS A 128 12.39 19.97 15.56
C LYS A 128 11.77 18.97 16.54
N THR A 129 11.25 19.47 17.66
CA THR A 129 10.44 18.68 18.61
C THR A 129 8.96 19.00 18.46
N ALA A 130 8.08 18.05 18.78
CA ALA A 130 6.63 18.26 18.75
C ALA A 130 6.22 19.50 19.57
N SER A 131 6.78 19.67 20.78
CA SER A 131 6.50 20.83 21.63
C SER A 131 6.91 22.16 21.00
N SER A 132 8.06 22.21 20.31
CA SER A 132 8.49 23.44 19.61
C SER A 132 7.56 23.79 18.46
N VAL A 133 7.15 22.79 17.66
CA VAL A 133 6.24 22.98 16.53
C VAL A 133 4.86 23.43 17.01
N LEU A 134 4.34 22.80 18.06
CA LEU A 134 3.04 23.17 18.64
C LEU A 134 3.06 24.58 19.25
N ALA A 135 4.20 25.03 19.79
CA ALA A 135 4.37 26.39 20.28
C ALA A 135 4.32 27.41 19.13
N GLU A 136 5.04 27.19 18.03
CA GLU A 136 5.02 28.05 16.83
C GLU A 136 3.60 28.16 16.24
N LEU A 137 2.90 27.03 16.15
CA LEU A 137 1.51 26.99 15.68
C LEU A 137 0.56 27.74 16.61
N SER A 138 0.75 27.62 17.92
CA SER A 138 -0.08 28.31 18.92
C SER A 138 0.23 29.81 19.01
N ALA A 139 1.44 30.23 18.66
CA ALA A 139 1.84 31.63 18.54
C ALA A 139 1.36 32.28 17.23
N GLY A 140 0.92 31.49 16.25
CA GLY A 140 0.56 31.99 14.91
C GLY A 140 1.77 32.30 14.03
N GLU A 141 2.95 31.79 14.39
CA GLU A 141 4.21 32.01 13.66
C GLU A 141 4.35 31.07 12.45
N ALA A 142 3.50 30.04 12.37
CA ALA A 142 3.50 29.06 11.31
C ALA A 142 2.09 28.64 10.89
N SER A 143 2.02 28.00 9.72
CA SER A 143 0.78 27.48 9.13
C SER A 143 0.92 26.01 8.78
N ILE A 144 -0.19 25.28 8.86
CA ILE A 144 -0.29 23.87 8.47
C ILE A 144 -0.79 23.78 7.03
N SER A 145 -0.12 22.99 6.19
CA SER A 145 -0.71 22.58 4.90
C SER A 145 -1.53 21.30 5.07
N THR A 146 -2.71 21.20 4.47
CA THR A 146 -3.56 20.02 4.66
C THR A 146 -4.43 19.74 3.45
N LEU A 147 -4.95 18.51 3.34
CA LEU A 147 -5.93 18.16 2.33
C LEU A 147 -7.36 18.57 2.76
N PRO A 148 -8.29 18.80 1.81
CA PRO A 148 -9.64 19.30 2.10
C PRO A 148 -10.38 18.50 3.18
N GLN A 149 -10.25 17.18 3.17
CA GLN A 149 -10.94 16.28 4.09
C GLN A 149 -10.54 16.46 5.57
N TYR A 150 -9.37 17.03 5.86
CA TYR A 150 -8.92 17.30 7.25
C TYR A 150 -9.16 18.74 7.70
N ALA A 151 -9.61 19.63 6.81
CA ALA A 151 -9.88 21.02 7.17
C ALA A 151 -10.91 21.14 8.30
N MET A 152 -11.91 20.25 8.34
CA MET A 152 -12.89 20.20 9.43
C MET A 152 -12.27 19.83 10.78
N ALA A 153 -11.29 18.93 10.81
CA ALA A 153 -10.59 18.57 12.04
C ALA A 153 -9.82 19.78 12.60
N LEU A 154 -9.14 20.53 11.73
CA LEU A 154 -8.45 21.77 12.08
C LEU A 154 -9.42 22.87 12.55
N ASN A 155 -10.58 23.00 11.89
CA ASN A 155 -11.64 23.92 12.33
C ASN A 155 -12.10 23.64 13.77
N LYS A 156 -12.30 22.36 14.12
CA LYS A 156 -12.64 21.97 15.50
C LYS A 156 -11.53 22.32 16.48
N LEU A 157 -10.27 22.12 16.11
CA LEU A 157 -9.13 22.47 16.96
C LEU A 157 -8.98 23.99 17.15
N LYS A 158 -9.30 24.79 16.13
CA LYS A 158 -9.19 26.25 16.17
C LYS A 158 -10.04 26.88 17.28
N VAL A 159 -11.16 26.25 17.65
CA VAL A 159 -12.01 26.68 18.78
C VAL A 159 -11.20 26.80 20.08
N ASN A 160 -10.27 25.86 20.32
CA ASN A 160 -9.42 25.83 21.51
C ASN A 160 -8.00 26.36 21.26
N LYS A 161 -7.64 26.64 20.00
CA LYS A 161 -6.34 27.15 19.55
C LYS A 161 -6.55 28.30 18.54
N PRO A 162 -6.90 29.51 18.97
CA PRO A 162 -7.42 30.57 18.10
C PRO A 162 -6.42 31.06 17.04
N ASN A 163 -5.12 30.98 17.34
CA ASN A 163 -4.04 31.39 16.44
C ASN A 163 -3.69 30.34 15.38
N LEU A 164 -4.33 29.16 15.43
CA LEU A 164 -4.09 28.10 14.46
C LEU A 164 -4.50 28.56 13.05
N SER A 165 -3.55 28.48 12.13
CA SER A 165 -3.75 28.79 10.71
C SER A 165 -3.40 27.57 9.86
N TRP A 166 -4.12 27.39 8.76
CA TRP A 166 -3.83 26.35 7.78
C TRP A 166 -4.19 26.81 6.37
N GLN A 167 -3.61 26.12 5.40
CA GLN A 167 -3.88 26.26 3.98
C GLN A 167 -4.29 24.91 3.43
N VAL A 168 -5.38 24.90 2.65
CA VAL A 168 -5.85 23.71 1.96
C VAL A 168 -5.08 23.57 0.66
N VAL A 169 -4.57 22.37 0.42
CA VAL A 169 -3.93 21.95 -0.83
C VAL A 169 -4.93 21.07 -1.56
N GLU A 170 -5.53 21.61 -2.61
CA GLU A 170 -6.60 20.95 -3.38
C GLU A 170 -6.08 19.77 -4.22
N ASP A 171 -4.86 19.90 -4.73
CA ASP A 171 -4.22 18.90 -5.60
C ASP A 171 -3.16 18.11 -4.82
N GLY A 172 -3.20 16.78 -4.93
CA GLY A 172 -2.22 15.88 -4.33
C GLY A 172 -2.78 14.98 -3.24
N ASP A 173 -1.89 14.23 -2.60
CA ASP A 173 -2.23 13.26 -1.56
C ASP A 173 -1.37 13.46 -0.30
N SER A 174 -1.57 12.56 0.68
CA SER A 174 -0.82 12.61 1.93
C SER A 174 0.70 12.43 1.71
N GLU A 175 1.11 11.62 0.73
CA GLU A 175 2.53 11.39 0.45
C GLU A 175 3.19 12.63 -0.17
N ASP A 176 2.52 13.34 -1.08
CA ASP A 176 3.00 14.63 -1.65
C ASP A 176 3.30 15.65 -0.54
N LEU A 177 2.35 15.83 0.39
CA LEU A 177 2.52 16.74 1.51
C LEU A 177 3.72 16.34 2.40
N ILE A 178 3.90 15.05 2.66
CA ILE A 178 5.03 14.54 3.45
C ILE A 178 6.35 14.77 2.72
N GLU A 179 6.41 14.49 1.42
CA GLU A 179 7.60 14.71 0.58
C GLU A 179 7.99 16.19 0.57
N ARG A 180 7.01 17.09 0.43
CA ARG A 180 7.25 18.54 0.44
C ARG A 180 7.74 19.04 1.79
N VAL A 181 7.29 18.46 2.91
CA VAL A 181 7.87 18.73 4.23
C VAL A 181 9.31 18.19 4.32
N ALA A 182 9.54 16.96 3.84
CA ALA A 182 10.87 16.35 3.84
C ALA A 182 11.91 17.17 3.04
N ASN A 183 11.46 17.79 1.94
CA ASN A 183 12.26 18.64 1.06
C ASN A 183 12.33 20.11 1.50
N GLY A 184 11.66 20.49 2.60
CA GLY A 184 11.65 21.87 3.11
C GLY A 184 10.81 22.85 2.29
N GLN A 185 9.93 22.36 1.42
CA GLN A 185 8.98 23.16 0.63
C GLN A 185 7.76 23.55 1.46
N LEU A 186 7.41 22.75 2.47
CA LEU A 186 6.37 23.03 3.46
C LEU A 186 6.97 22.98 4.85
N SER A 187 6.55 23.90 5.73
CA SER A 187 6.95 23.88 7.13
C SER A 187 6.33 22.70 7.86
N TYR A 188 5.00 22.59 7.81
CA TYR A 188 4.20 21.58 8.50
C TYR A 188 3.05 21.11 7.61
N ALA A 189 2.68 19.84 7.75
CA ALA A 189 1.50 19.30 7.07
C ALA A 189 0.63 18.46 8.01
N MET A 190 -0.67 18.39 7.76
CA MET A 190 -1.58 17.45 8.41
C MET A 190 -2.09 16.43 7.39
N VAL A 191 -1.87 15.15 7.68
CA VAL A 191 -2.09 14.00 6.78
C VAL A 191 -2.64 12.79 7.56
N ASP A 192 -3.00 11.71 6.88
CA ASP A 192 -3.40 10.46 7.53
C ASP A 192 -2.24 9.75 8.26
N SER A 193 -2.54 9.17 9.43
CA SER A 193 -1.59 8.35 10.20
C SER A 193 -0.96 7.23 9.38
N HIS A 194 -1.72 6.49 8.59
CA HIS A 194 -1.16 5.36 7.83
C HIS A 194 -0.25 5.81 6.69
N ALA A 195 -0.60 6.89 5.99
CA ALA A 195 0.27 7.45 4.96
C ALA A 195 1.56 7.97 5.59
N ALA A 196 1.46 8.64 6.75
CA ALA A 196 2.60 9.10 7.51
C ALA A 196 3.51 7.96 7.96
N ASP A 197 2.94 6.90 8.53
CA ASP A 197 3.68 5.73 8.97
C ASP A 197 4.42 5.09 7.78
N VAL A 198 3.73 4.84 6.66
CA VAL A 198 4.36 4.27 5.45
C VAL A 198 5.48 5.17 4.93
N ALA A 199 5.25 6.47 4.88
CA ALA A 199 6.19 7.45 4.35
C ALA A 199 7.44 7.63 5.22
N GLN A 200 7.41 7.31 6.52
CA GLN A 200 8.62 7.36 7.38
C GLN A 200 9.75 6.46 6.85
N ASN A 201 9.41 5.38 6.15
CA ASN A 201 10.40 4.51 5.52
C ASN A 201 11.18 5.25 4.43
N TYR A 202 10.52 6.14 3.68
CA TYR A 202 11.09 6.85 2.53
C TYR A 202 11.67 8.21 2.90
N PHE A 203 11.07 8.87 3.89
CA PHE A 203 11.38 10.22 4.32
C PHE A 203 11.78 10.25 5.81
N PRO A 204 12.92 9.63 6.19
CA PRO A 204 13.35 9.57 7.59
C PRO A 204 13.68 10.95 8.19
N LYS A 205 13.75 12.01 7.38
CA LYS A 205 13.91 13.39 7.86
C LYS A 205 12.61 14.03 8.35
N VAL A 206 11.53 13.27 8.38
CA VAL A 206 10.21 13.71 8.81
C VAL A 206 9.84 13.05 10.13
N ALA A 207 9.26 13.82 11.05
CA ALA A 207 8.72 13.36 12.31
C ALA A 207 7.19 13.53 12.35
N ILE A 208 6.54 12.70 13.17
CA ILE A 208 5.08 12.62 13.31
C ILE A 208 4.69 13.01 14.74
N SER A 209 3.67 13.86 14.89
CA SER A 209 2.97 14.08 16.15
C SER A 209 1.48 13.73 16.01
N ARG A 210 0.98 12.97 16.99
CA ARG A 210 -0.42 12.53 17.09
C ARG A 210 -1.26 13.41 18.02
N GLU A 211 -0.68 14.46 18.59
CA GLU A 211 -1.32 15.29 19.62
C GLU A 211 -2.48 16.16 19.10
N MET A 212 -2.64 16.28 17.77
CA MET A 212 -3.68 17.12 17.17
C MET A 212 -4.85 16.31 16.57
N GLY A 213 -4.64 15.03 16.29
CA GLY A 213 -5.66 14.19 15.65
C GLY A 213 -6.74 13.72 16.61
N SER A 214 -7.93 13.49 16.08
CA SER A 214 -8.90 12.61 16.71
C SER A 214 -9.15 11.41 15.82
N ALA A 215 -9.45 10.26 16.43
CA ALA A 215 -9.69 9.04 15.69
C ALA A 215 -10.88 9.21 14.73
N GLN A 216 -10.67 8.88 13.46
CA GLN A 216 -11.67 8.80 12.41
C GLN A 216 -11.77 7.35 11.93
N GLN A 217 -12.93 6.96 11.41
CA GLN A 217 -13.17 5.61 10.91
C GLN A 217 -13.19 5.64 9.39
N LEU A 218 -12.47 4.71 8.76
CA LEU A 218 -12.58 4.44 7.34
C LEU A 218 -13.69 3.43 7.08
N ALA A 219 -14.50 3.72 6.06
CA ALA A 219 -15.58 2.88 5.59
C ALA A 219 -15.73 3.01 4.07
N TRP A 220 -16.46 2.08 3.48
CA TRP A 220 -16.98 2.24 2.13
C TRP A 220 -18.24 3.11 2.17
N ALA A 221 -18.40 3.98 1.18
CA ALA A 221 -19.53 4.91 1.07
C ALA A 221 -20.26 4.69 -0.25
N ALA A 222 -21.58 4.71 -0.23
CA ALA A 222 -22.43 4.60 -1.41
C ALA A 222 -23.61 5.58 -1.32
N PRO A 223 -24.25 5.94 -2.44
CA PRO A 223 -25.54 6.63 -2.39
C PRO A 223 -26.55 5.85 -1.52
N ASP A 224 -27.36 6.56 -0.73
CA ASP A 224 -28.19 6.01 0.34
C ASP A 224 -29.33 5.04 -0.08
N ALA A 225 -29.52 4.86 -1.40
CA ALA A 225 -30.64 4.12 -1.96
C ALA A 225 -30.45 2.59 -2.07
N ASP A 226 -29.23 2.04 -1.90
CA ASP A 226 -28.95 0.62 -2.17
C ASP A 226 -28.75 -0.23 -0.90
N SER A 227 -29.86 -0.58 -0.24
CA SER A 227 -29.84 -1.40 0.99
C SER A 227 -29.29 -2.82 0.82
N GLU A 228 -29.36 -3.39 -0.38
CA GLU A 228 -28.85 -4.73 -0.67
C GLU A 228 -27.32 -4.73 -0.68
N LEU A 229 -26.72 -3.74 -1.34
CA LEU A 229 -25.27 -3.56 -1.36
C LEU A 229 -24.70 -3.39 0.06
N PHE A 230 -25.36 -2.62 0.94
CA PHE A 230 -24.94 -2.48 2.34
C PHE A 230 -25.05 -3.79 3.13
N THR A 231 -26.03 -4.64 2.82
CA THR A 231 -26.15 -5.96 3.43
C THR A 231 -24.97 -6.85 3.03
N LEU A 232 -24.53 -6.78 1.77
CA LEU A 232 -23.33 -7.47 1.29
C LEU A 232 -22.06 -6.96 2.00
N PHE A 233 -21.91 -5.64 2.14
CA PHE A 233 -20.78 -5.05 2.89
C PHE A 233 -20.72 -5.56 4.33
N GLN A 234 -21.87 -5.55 5.02
CA GLN A 234 -22.00 -6.04 6.40
C GLN A 234 -21.55 -7.50 6.53
N GLY A 235 -22.04 -8.37 5.63
CA GLY A 235 -21.70 -9.79 5.61
C GLY A 235 -20.22 -10.03 5.34
N PHE A 236 -19.63 -9.30 4.38
CA PHE A 236 -18.23 -9.40 4.01
C PHE A 236 -17.29 -9.01 5.17
N PHE A 237 -17.44 -7.80 5.71
CA PHE A 237 -16.55 -7.32 6.77
C PHE A 237 -16.73 -8.11 8.07
N SER A 238 -17.93 -8.61 8.37
CA SER A 238 -18.16 -9.49 9.53
C SER A 238 -17.38 -10.81 9.40
N LYS A 239 -17.39 -11.44 8.21
CA LYS A 239 -16.60 -12.66 7.95
C LYS A 239 -15.10 -12.41 8.02
N MET A 240 -14.61 -11.30 7.45
CA MET A 240 -13.19 -10.93 7.53
C MET A 240 -12.72 -10.67 8.95
N ALA A 241 -13.56 -10.04 9.78
CA ALA A 241 -13.25 -9.80 11.19
C ALA A 241 -13.21 -11.11 11.99
N GLN A 242 -14.20 -11.99 11.81
CA GLN A 242 -14.30 -13.26 12.54
C GLN A 242 -13.19 -14.25 12.17
N SER A 243 -12.81 -14.31 10.90
CA SER A 243 -11.73 -15.19 10.41
C SER A 243 -10.33 -14.67 10.75
N GLY A 244 -10.18 -13.39 11.11
CA GLY A 244 -8.88 -12.75 11.27
C GLY A 244 -8.18 -12.37 9.95
N GLU A 245 -8.85 -12.53 8.82
CA GLU A 245 -8.33 -12.10 7.51
C GLU A 245 -8.11 -10.59 7.46
N MET A 246 -8.99 -9.78 8.07
CA MET A 246 -8.82 -8.33 8.13
C MET A 246 -7.52 -7.95 8.85
N ARG A 247 -7.28 -8.52 10.03
CA ARG A 247 -6.03 -8.31 10.79
C ARG A 247 -4.81 -8.71 9.96
N SER A 248 -4.90 -9.83 9.25
CA SER A 248 -3.80 -10.34 8.43
C SER A 248 -3.51 -9.43 7.23
N LEU A 249 -4.56 -8.92 6.60
CA LEU A 249 -4.44 -7.98 5.48
C LEU A 249 -3.83 -6.65 5.93
N LEU A 250 -4.26 -6.10 7.07
CA LEU A 250 -3.69 -4.88 7.63
C LEU A 250 -2.21 -5.05 8.00
N ASP A 251 -1.83 -6.15 8.65
CA ASP A 251 -0.42 -6.43 8.95
C ASP A 251 0.41 -6.66 7.68
N ARG A 252 -0.19 -7.18 6.61
CA ARG A 252 0.51 -7.30 5.33
C ARG A 252 0.94 -5.94 4.77
N TYR A 253 0.09 -4.92 4.84
CA TYR A 253 0.41 -3.57 4.33
C TYR A 253 1.17 -2.70 5.32
N TYR A 254 0.89 -2.82 6.62
CA TYR A 254 1.40 -1.90 7.64
C TYR A 254 2.31 -2.57 8.68
N GLY A 255 2.36 -3.89 8.74
CA GLY A 255 3.06 -4.62 9.81
C GLY A 255 4.59 -4.51 9.75
N HIS A 256 5.15 -4.19 8.58
CA HIS A 256 6.58 -3.95 8.35
C HIS A 256 6.96 -2.47 8.36
N VAL A 257 5.99 -1.58 8.54
CA VAL A 257 6.21 -0.15 8.68
C VAL A 257 6.86 0.14 10.04
N ASN A 258 7.76 1.13 10.10
CA ASN A 258 8.48 1.54 11.32
C ASN A 258 9.38 0.44 11.93
N ARG A 259 9.84 -0.53 11.12
CA ARG A 259 10.77 -1.61 11.55
C ARG A 259 12.25 -1.22 11.44
N LEU A 260 12.54 -0.12 10.75
CA LEU A 260 13.85 0.50 10.66
C LEU A 260 13.91 1.75 11.53
N GLY A 261 15.00 1.91 12.28
CA GLY A 261 15.28 3.16 12.97
C GLY A 261 15.62 4.27 11.97
N GLN A 262 15.38 5.52 12.35
CA GLN A 262 15.66 6.70 11.52
C GLN A 262 17.11 6.72 11.01
N MET A 263 18.08 6.39 11.87
CA MET A 263 19.50 6.35 11.52
C MET A 263 19.82 5.25 10.49
N ASP A 264 19.19 4.08 10.61
CA ASP A 264 19.39 2.96 9.70
C ASP A 264 18.82 3.29 8.30
N ALA A 265 17.63 3.91 8.26
CA ALA A 265 17.01 4.37 7.02
C ALA A 265 17.87 5.44 6.33
N MET A 266 18.39 6.42 7.09
CA MET A 266 19.32 7.43 6.57
C MET A 266 20.60 6.80 6.00
N ALA A 267 21.23 5.89 6.74
CA ALA A 267 22.43 5.19 6.29
C ALA A 267 22.19 4.38 5.01
N PHE A 268 21.02 3.73 4.90
CA PHE A 268 20.62 3.00 3.69
C PHE A 268 20.46 3.94 2.48
N LEU A 269 19.76 5.06 2.65
CA LEU A 269 19.56 6.06 1.58
C LEU A 269 20.90 6.64 1.08
N ASP A 270 21.85 6.88 1.99
CA ASP A 270 23.18 7.37 1.64
C ASP A 270 23.97 6.31 0.86
N LYS A 271 24.02 5.07 1.35
CA LYS A 271 24.65 3.94 0.64
C LYS A 271 23.96 3.65 -0.70
N ARG A 272 22.64 3.85 -0.82
CA ARG A 272 21.91 3.69 -2.09
C ARG A 272 22.48 4.63 -3.15
N LYS A 273 22.78 5.87 -2.79
CA LYS A 273 23.38 6.83 -3.72
C LYS A 273 24.87 6.55 -3.97
N ALA A 274 25.62 6.19 -2.93
CA ALA A 274 27.08 6.10 -3.00
C ALA A 274 27.63 4.73 -3.47
N THR A 275 26.97 3.64 -3.11
CA THR A 275 27.50 2.26 -3.24
C THR A 275 26.71 1.42 -4.23
N LEU A 276 25.37 1.40 -4.13
CA LEU A 276 24.51 0.56 -4.98
C LEU A 276 24.80 0.66 -6.49
N PRO A 277 25.11 1.85 -7.08
CA PRO A 277 25.38 1.95 -8.51
C PRO A 277 26.51 1.04 -9.02
N ARG A 278 27.49 0.70 -8.16
CA ARG A 278 28.61 -0.19 -8.49
C ARG A 278 28.16 -1.63 -8.77
N TYR A 279 27.10 -2.08 -8.10
CA TYR A 279 26.64 -3.47 -8.12
C TYR A 279 25.27 -3.64 -8.82
N LYS A 280 24.58 -2.54 -9.12
CA LYS A 280 23.24 -2.51 -9.71
C LYS A 280 23.11 -3.38 -10.96
N LYS A 281 24.12 -3.38 -11.84
CA LYS A 281 24.13 -4.24 -13.03
C LYS A 281 24.02 -5.72 -12.66
N TRP A 282 24.74 -6.17 -11.65
CA TRP A 282 24.77 -7.57 -11.23
C TRP A 282 23.48 -8.00 -10.54
N PHE A 283 22.83 -7.12 -9.78
CA PHE A 283 21.49 -7.39 -9.26
C PHE A 283 20.47 -7.56 -10.40
N LYS A 284 20.51 -6.72 -11.42
CA LYS A 284 19.64 -6.85 -12.61
C LYS A 284 19.90 -8.13 -13.40
N GLU A 285 21.16 -8.55 -13.51
CA GLU A 285 21.49 -9.85 -14.10
C GLU A 285 20.97 -11.03 -13.26
N ALA A 286 20.96 -10.90 -11.93
CA ALA A 286 20.39 -11.91 -11.05
C ALA A 286 18.87 -12.03 -11.25
N GLU A 287 18.16 -10.90 -11.39
CA GLU A 287 16.74 -10.89 -11.74
C GLU A 287 16.49 -11.63 -13.05
N ALA A 288 17.26 -11.30 -14.11
CA ALA A 288 17.08 -11.95 -15.42
C ALA A 288 17.24 -13.48 -15.37
N LYS A 289 18.03 -14.01 -14.43
CA LYS A 289 18.26 -15.46 -14.28
C LYS A 289 17.28 -16.16 -13.34
N THR A 290 16.72 -15.44 -12.37
CA THR A 290 15.94 -16.04 -11.27
C THR A 290 14.48 -15.59 -11.22
N GLY A 291 14.13 -14.51 -11.92
CA GLY A 291 12.82 -13.86 -11.83
C GLY A 291 12.60 -13.10 -10.52
N LEU A 292 13.59 -13.01 -9.63
CA LEU A 292 13.51 -12.21 -8.40
C LEU A 292 13.81 -10.76 -8.71
N ASP A 293 12.94 -9.82 -8.34
CA ASP A 293 13.17 -8.38 -8.54
C ASP A 293 14.56 -7.98 -8.05
N TRP A 294 15.33 -7.30 -8.89
CA TRP A 294 16.71 -6.91 -8.57
C TRP A 294 16.79 -6.05 -7.30
N ARG A 295 15.76 -5.25 -7.02
CA ARG A 295 15.65 -4.42 -5.81
C ARG A 295 15.48 -5.29 -4.58
N LEU A 296 14.76 -6.41 -4.66
CA LEU A 296 14.64 -7.37 -3.56
C LEU A 296 15.99 -8.03 -3.26
N VAL A 297 16.71 -8.45 -4.31
CA VAL A 297 18.05 -9.03 -4.16
C VAL A 297 19.04 -8.00 -3.59
N ALA A 298 18.97 -6.74 -4.03
CA ALA A 298 19.78 -5.66 -3.51
C ALA A 298 19.46 -5.34 -2.04
N ALA A 299 18.17 -5.30 -1.67
CA ALA A 299 17.73 -5.10 -0.29
C ALA A 299 18.24 -6.21 0.65
N LEU A 300 18.14 -7.47 0.21
CA LEU A 300 18.71 -8.62 0.92
C LEU A 300 20.23 -8.45 1.10
N SER A 301 20.95 -8.15 0.03
CA SER A 301 22.40 -7.95 0.09
C SER A 301 22.81 -6.85 1.07
N TYR A 302 22.01 -5.78 1.16
CA TYR A 302 22.23 -4.74 2.16
C TYR A 302 21.99 -5.25 3.58
N GLN A 303 20.89 -5.97 3.80
CA GLN A 303 20.57 -6.55 5.10
C GLN A 303 21.65 -7.54 5.58
N GLU A 304 22.32 -8.22 4.65
CA GLU A 304 23.39 -9.18 4.94
C GLU A 304 24.76 -8.52 5.20
N SER A 305 25.17 -7.58 4.35
CA SER A 305 26.55 -7.06 4.35
C SER A 305 26.66 -5.54 4.21
N MET A 306 25.54 -4.81 4.13
CA MET A 306 25.51 -3.39 3.75
C MET A 306 26.26 -3.11 2.44
N TRP A 307 26.15 -4.05 1.50
CA TRP A 307 26.87 -4.12 0.23
C TRP A 307 28.40 -4.19 0.33
N ASP A 308 28.91 -4.91 1.33
CA ASP A 308 30.33 -5.15 1.54
C ASP A 308 30.75 -6.54 1.00
N PRO A 309 31.55 -6.61 -0.09
CA PRO A 309 32.03 -7.88 -0.63
C PRO A 309 33.00 -8.62 0.31
N GLU A 310 33.60 -7.93 1.28
CA GLU A 310 34.60 -8.49 2.19
C GLU A 310 34.02 -8.82 3.58
N ALA A 311 32.71 -8.66 3.77
CA ALA A 311 32.04 -8.92 5.05
C ALA A 311 32.32 -10.34 5.56
N VAL A 312 32.61 -10.46 6.86
CA VAL A 312 32.83 -11.74 7.54
C VAL A 312 32.11 -11.72 8.89
N SER A 313 31.29 -12.74 9.15
CA SER A 313 30.66 -12.93 10.48
C SER A 313 31.48 -13.86 11.38
N MET A 314 31.20 -13.80 12.69
CA MET A 314 31.72 -14.77 13.66
C MET A 314 31.30 -16.22 13.36
N SER A 315 30.14 -16.41 12.70
CA SER A 315 29.62 -17.73 12.32
C SER A 315 30.25 -18.29 11.04
N GLY A 316 31.14 -17.53 10.37
CA GLY A 316 31.86 -17.98 9.19
C GLY A 316 31.17 -17.76 7.85
N VAL A 317 29.95 -17.17 7.82
CA VAL A 317 29.36 -16.64 6.58
C VAL A 317 30.15 -15.43 6.06
N ARG A 318 30.23 -15.27 4.73
CA ARG A 318 31.09 -14.27 4.07
C ARG A 318 30.47 -13.64 2.82
N GLY A 319 30.92 -12.41 2.56
CA GLY A 319 30.74 -11.65 1.34
C GLY A 319 29.35 -11.05 1.15
N MET A 320 29.12 -10.54 -0.07
CA MET A 320 27.98 -9.68 -0.43
C MET A 320 26.59 -10.21 -0.01
N MET A 321 26.39 -11.54 -0.09
CA MET A 321 25.16 -12.23 0.28
C MET A 321 25.29 -13.12 1.53
N MET A 322 26.43 -13.04 2.24
CA MET A 322 26.69 -13.80 3.47
C MET A 322 26.39 -15.30 3.36
N LEU A 323 26.94 -15.94 2.33
CA LEU A 323 26.76 -17.37 2.12
C LEU A 323 27.64 -18.18 3.07
N THR A 324 27.10 -19.30 3.57
CA THR A 324 27.90 -20.33 4.26
C THR A 324 28.85 -21.01 3.27
N ASN A 325 29.88 -21.69 3.78
CA ASN A 325 30.79 -22.44 2.92
C ASN A 325 30.06 -23.55 2.14
N ASP A 326 29.28 -24.36 2.84
CA ASP A 326 28.51 -25.47 2.24
C ASP A 326 27.52 -24.99 1.16
N THR A 327 26.88 -23.84 1.38
CA THR A 327 25.98 -23.25 0.38
C THR A 327 26.76 -22.74 -0.81
N ALA A 328 27.92 -22.11 -0.61
CA ALA A 328 28.76 -21.66 -1.71
C ALA A 328 29.30 -22.81 -2.55
N GLU A 329 29.73 -23.92 -1.92
CA GLU A 329 30.19 -25.13 -2.60
C GLU A 329 29.07 -25.76 -3.43
N ARG A 330 27.86 -25.93 -2.85
CA ARG A 330 26.70 -26.46 -3.58
C ARG A 330 26.30 -25.59 -4.77
N LEU A 331 26.49 -24.28 -4.68
CA LEU A 331 26.15 -23.33 -5.74
C LEU A 331 27.29 -23.08 -6.74
N GLY A 332 28.49 -23.62 -6.47
CA GLY A 332 29.69 -23.42 -7.27
C GLY A 332 30.15 -21.96 -7.33
N VAL A 333 30.12 -21.23 -6.20
CA VAL A 333 30.44 -19.79 -6.15
C VAL A 333 31.58 -19.45 -5.20
N ASN A 334 32.40 -18.47 -5.57
CA ASN A 334 33.31 -17.79 -4.65
C ASN A 334 32.57 -16.72 -3.85
N ARG A 335 32.54 -16.86 -2.53
CA ARG A 335 31.80 -15.97 -1.61
C ARG A 335 32.30 -14.53 -1.59
N LEU A 336 33.60 -14.32 -1.82
CA LEU A 336 34.25 -13.00 -1.78
C LEU A 336 34.28 -12.31 -3.16
N ASP A 337 33.91 -13.03 -4.22
CA ASP A 337 33.66 -12.40 -5.51
C ASP A 337 32.23 -11.82 -5.50
N PRO A 338 32.04 -10.50 -5.56
CA PRO A 338 30.72 -9.90 -5.41
C PRO A 338 29.73 -10.33 -6.49
N TYR A 339 30.20 -10.55 -7.72
CA TYR A 339 29.35 -11.04 -8.80
C TYR A 339 28.81 -12.43 -8.45
N GLN A 340 29.70 -13.40 -8.19
CA GLN A 340 29.33 -14.77 -7.86
C GLN A 340 28.52 -14.85 -6.57
N SER A 341 28.84 -14.03 -5.56
CA SER A 341 28.08 -13.94 -4.31
C SER A 341 26.64 -13.51 -4.56
N ILE A 342 26.40 -12.43 -5.32
CA ILE A 342 25.06 -11.94 -5.70
C ILE A 342 24.29 -13.01 -6.49
N GLN A 343 24.92 -13.58 -7.53
CA GLN A 343 24.28 -14.58 -8.38
C GLN A 343 23.94 -15.86 -7.60
N GLY A 344 24.84 -16.30 -6.70
CA GLY A 344 24.63 -17.45 -5.83
C GLY A 344 23.51 -17.21 -4.82
N GLY A 345 23.53 -16.07 -4.12
CA GLY A 345 22.49 -15.71 -3.17
C GLY A 345 21.10 -15.66 -3.79
N ALA A 346 20.96 -15.04 -4.98
CA ALA A 346 19.69 -15.02 -5.70
C ALA A 346 19.18 -16.44 -6.07
N ARG A 347 20.07 -17.31 -6.58
CA ARG A 347 19.72 -18.72 -6.86
C ARG A 347 19.32 -19.48 -5.60
N TYR A 348 19.95 -19.17 -4.47
CA TYR A 348 19.63 -19.81 -3.20
C TYR A 348 18.24 -19.43 -2.70
N ILE A 349 17.83 -18.16 -2.83
CA ILE A 349 16.45 -17.73 -2.55
C ILE A 349 15.47 -18.45 -3.46
N GLN A 350 15.75 -18.54 -4.76
CA GLN A 350 14.90 -19.27 -5.69
C GLN A 350 14.75 -20.73 -5.27
N THR A 351 15.83 -21.39 -4.84
CA THR A 351 15.79 -22.76 -4.29
C THR A 351 14.88 -22.85 -3.05
N MET A 352 14.93 -21.84 -2.15
CA MET A 352 14.01 -21.80 -1.00
C MET A 352 12.56 -21.64 -1.44
N LYS A 353 12.28 -20.78 -2.44
CA LYS A 353 10.94 -20.62 -3.02
C LYS A 353 10.46 -21.92 -3.64
N ASP A 354 11.28 -22.61 -4.43
CA ASP A 354 10.91 -23.87 -5.09
C ASP A 354 10.67 -25.02 -4.10
N SER A 355 11.30 -24.95 -2.92
CA SER A 355 11.12 -25.92 -1.84
C SER A 355 9.81 -25.73 -1.05
N LEU A 356 9.08 -24.63 -1.26
CA LEU A 356 7.78 -24.36 -0.64
C LEU A 356 6.64 -24.98 -1.46
N ALA A 357 5.58 -25.41 -0.77
CA ALA A 357 4.39 -25.98 -1.42
C ALA A 357 3.79 -25.03 -2.47
N GLU A 358 3.35 -25.56 -3.61
CA GLU A 358 2.89 -24.77 -4.77
C GLU A 358 1.66 -23.89 -4.47
N ASN A 359 0.84 -24.27 -3.48
CA ASN A 359 -0.34 -23.52 -3.08
C ASN A 359 -0.01 -22.22 -2.31
N ILE A 360 1.23 -22.03 -1.87
CA ILE A 360 1.69 -20.79 -1.23
C ILE A 360 1.92 -19.76 -2.34
N THR A 361 1.04 -18.75 -2.38
CA THR A 361 1.05 -17.69 -3.40
C THR A 361 1.95 -16.52 -2.99
N GLU A 362 2.28 -15.66 -3.95
CA GLU A 362 2.90 -14.38 -3.66
C GLU A 362 1.92 -13.42 -2.96
N PRO A 363 2.43 -12.48 -2.14
CA PRO A 363 3.84 -12.26 -1.81
C PRO A 363 4.37 -13.12 -0.64
N ASP A 364 3.49 -13.86 0.04
CA ASP A 364 3.84 -14.68 1.21
C ASP A 364 4.90 -15.73 0.90
N ARG A 365 4.87 -16.32 -0.30
CA ARG A 365 5.89 -17.26 -0.78
C ARG A 365 7.30 -16.67 -0.67
N THR A 366 7.48 -15.42 -1.10
CA THR A 366 8.78 -14.73 -1.02
C THR A 366 9.21 -14.49 0.42
N TRP A 367 8.31 -14.02 1.29
CA TRP A 367 8.65 -13.76 2.70
C TRP A 367 8.97 -15.03 3.49
N LEU A 368 8.22 -16.11 3.24
CA LEU A 368 8.51 -17.42 3.79
C LEU A 368 9.87 -17.94 3.29
N ALA A 369 10.16 -17.81 2.00
CA ALA A 369 11.46 -18.23 1.45
C ALA A 369 12.64 -17.44 2.04
N LEU A 370 12.48 -16.14 2.30
CA LEU A 370 13.49 -15.32 2.97
C LEU A 370 13.66 -15.68 4.45
N ALA A 371 12.58 -16.08 5.13
CA ALA A 371 12.71 -16.65 6.46
C ALA A 371 13.48 -17.99 6.42
N ALA A 372 13.20 -18.87 5.46
CA ALA A 372 13.99 -20.09 5.25
C ALA A 372 15.45 -19.82 4.86
N TYR A 373 15.74 -18.76 4.12
CA TYR A 373 17.10 -18.34 3.82
C TYR A 373 17.89 -18.08 5.12
N ASN A 374 17.26 -17.38 6.08
CA ASN A 374 17.89 -16.98 7.33
C ASN A 374 17.94 -18.11 8.38
N VAL A 375 16.81 -18.78 8.66
CA VAL A 375 16.72 -19.79 9.73
C VAL A 375 16.83 -21.23 9.23
N GLY A 376 16.88 -21.44 7.92
CA GLY A 376 16.84 -22.77 7.31
C GLY A 376 15.42 -23.29 7.08
N LEU A 377 15.24 -24.02 5.98
CA LEU A 377 13.95 -24.57 5.56
C LEU A 377 13.31 -25.48 6.63
N GLY A 378 14.10 -26.30 7.32
CA GLY A 378 13.58 -27.21 8.35
C GLY A 378 12.85 -26.48 9.48
N HIS A 379 13.46 -25.42 10.02
CA HIS A 379 12.86 -24.63 11.09
C HIS A 379 11.67 -23.78 10.60
N LEU A 380 11.69 -23.33 9.35
CA LEU A 380 10.51 -22.71 8.75
C LEU A 380 9.33 -23.70 8.68
N LEU A 381 9.59 -24.94 8.24
CA LEU A 381 8.55 -25.98 8.17
C LEU A 381 8.01 -26.34 9.56
N ASP A 382 8.86 -26.36 10.60
CA ASP A 382 8.40 -26.52 11.98
C ASP A 382 7.49 -25.39 12.44
N ALA A 383 7.81 -24.13 12.08
CA ALA A 383 6.96 -22.98 12.39
C ALA A 383 5.61 -23.06 11.66
N ARG A 384 5.61 -23.44 10.38
CA ARG A 384 4.36 -23.68 9.62
C ARG A 384 3.53 -24.80 10.24
N ALA A 385 4.13 -25.91 10.64
CA ALA A 385 3.43 -26.98 11.33
C ALA A 385 2.86 -26.52 12.68
N LEU A 386 3.58 -25.65 13.40
CA LEU A 386 3.09 -25.02 14.63
C LEU A 386 1.93 -24.05 14.36
N ALA A 387 1.94 -23.30 13.25
CA ALA A 387 0.83 -22.45 12.84
C ALA A 387 -0.47 -23.25 12.69
N VAL A 388 -0.42 -24.39 12.00
CA VAL A 388 -1.58 -25.31 11.90
C VAL A 388 -2.07 -25.74 13.28
N LYS A 389 -1.16 -26.18 14.17
CA LYS A 389 -1.51 -26.61 15.54
C LYS A 389 -2.18 -25.50 16.36
N LEU A 390 -1.88 -24.24 16.07
CA LEU A 390 -2.43 -23.07 16.76
C LEU A 390 -3.64 -22.46 16.03
N GLY A 391 -4.20 -23.15 15.03
CA GLY A 391 -5.36 -22.67 14.26
C GLY A 391 -5.06 -21.45 13.39
N LYS A 392 -3.80 -21.27 13.00
CA LYS A 392 -3.33 -20.18 12.14
C LYS A 392 -3.08 -20.65 10.72
N ASN A 393 -3.00 -19.72 9.77
CA ASN A 393 -2.71 -20.05 8.38
C ASN A 393 -1.20 -20.33 8.18
N PRO A 394 -0.78 -21.56 7.82
CA PRO A 394 0.63 -21.89 7.60
C PRO A 394 1.23 -21.32 6.31
N ASP A 395 0.39 -20.78 5.43
CA ASP A 395 0.80 -20.25 4.13
C ASP A 395 0.87 -18.71 4.15
N SER A 396 0.52 -18.08 5.29
CA SER A 396 0.60 -16.64 5.52
C SER A 396 1.85 -16.29 6.32
N TRP A 397 2.69 -15.40 5.79
CA TRP A 397 3.84 -14.85 6.53
C TRP A 397 3.41 -14.18 7.83
N VAL A 398 2.27 -13.46 7.79
CA VAL A 398 1.72 -12.74 8.96
C VAL A 398 1.46 -13.68 10.12
N ASP A 399 0.99 -14.89 9.85
CA ASP A 399 0.73 -15.89 10.88
C ASP A 399 2.00 -16.67 11.24
N VAL A 400 2.79 -17.10 10.26
CA VAL A 400 4.02 -17.85 10.49
C VAL A 400 5.04 -17.05 11.29
N LYS A 401 5.18 -15.74 11.05
CA LYS A 401 6.09 -14.87 11.81
C LYS A 401 5.74 -14.79 13.30
N THR A 402 4.50 -15.10 13.69
CA THR A 402 4.12 -15.20 15.11
C THR A 402 4.51 -16.53 15.76
N THR A 403 4.73 -17.57 14.95
CA THR A 403 5.05 -18.92 15.43
C THR A 403 6.53 -19.24 15.41
N LEU A 404 7.30 -18.65 14.50
CA LEU A 404 8.76 -18.78 14.45
C LEU A 404 9.42 -18.49 15.82
N PRO A 405 9.13 -17.37 16.50
CA PRO A 405 9.74 -17.06 17.81
C PRO A 405 9.37 -18.06 18.91
N LEU A 406 8.30 -18.84 18.76
CA LEU A 406 7.89 -19.84 19.74
C LEU A 406 8.82 -21.07 19.74
N LEU A 407 9.55 -21.32 18.64
CA LEU A 407 10.52 -22.42 18.53
C LEU A 407 11.77 -22.27 19.43
N ARG A 408 11.86 -21.21 20.23
CA ARG A 408 12.84 -21.09 21.32
C ARG A 408 12.35 -21.67 22.65
N ASN A 409 11.04 -21.89 22.80
CA ASN A 409 10.44 -22.35 24.05
C ASN A 409 10.31 -23.90 24.02
N PRO A 410 10.83 -24.61 25.05
CA PRO A 410 10.78 -26.08 25.14
C PRO A 410 9.39 -26.69 24.97
N GLN A 411 8.33 -25.96 25.34
CA GLN A 411 6.95 -26.39 25.15
C GLN A 411 6.62 -26.67 23.67
N TYR A 412 7.22 -25.91 22.75
CA TYR A 412 6.96 -26.03 21.32
C TYR A 412 8.03 -26.87 20.62
N PHE A 413 9.31 -26.52 20.81
CA PHE A 413 10.40 -27.11 20.02
C PHE A 413 10.65 -28.59 20.33
N LYS A 414 10.30 -29.09 21.52
CA LYS A 414 10.45 -30.53 21.83
C LYS A 414 9.59 -31.43 20.95
N SER A 415 8.49 -30.89 20.41
CA SER A 415 7.59 -31.61 19.49
C SER A 415 7.83 -31.27 18.01
N ALA A 416 8.81 -30.40 17.74
CA ALA A 416 9.19 -29.95 16.40
C ALA A 416 10.22 -30.92 15.81
N LYS A 417 10.19 -31.12 14.49
CA LYS A 417 11.03 -32.12 13.82
C LYS A 417 12.51 -31.73 13.83
N TYR A 418 12.80 -30.45 13.67
CA TYR A 418 14.16 -29.89 13.65
C TYR A 418 14.52 -29.21 14.97
N GLY A 419 13.57 -29.10 15.90
CA GLY A 419 13.86 -28.72 17.29
C GLY A 419 14.03 -27.21 17.50
N TYR A 420 14.94 -26.85 18.40
CA TYR A 420 15.16 -25.46 18.82
C TYR A 420 15.58 -24.57 17.65
N ALA A 421 14.99 -23.39 17.56
CA ALA A 421 15.41 -22.35 16.63
C ALA A 421 15.37 -20.95 17.28
N ARG A 422 16.29 -20.08 16.88
CA ARG A 422 16.26 -18.65 17.21
C ARG A 422 15.25 -17.89 16.33
N GLY A 423 14.00 -18.32 16.34
CA GLY A 423 12.99 -17.85 15.37
C GLY A 423 12.57 -16.37 15.49
N GLY A 424 13.11 -15.59 16.43
CA GLY A 424 12.96 -14.14 16.43
C GLY A 424 13.86 -13.43 15.40
N GLU A 425 15.07 -13.93 15.18
CA GLU A 425 16.03 -13.39 14.22
C GLU A 425 15.49 -13.35 12.77
N PRO A 426 14.90 -14.42 12.20
CA PRO A 426 14.34 -14.39 10.85
C PRO A 426 13.17 -13.42 10.70
N VAL A 427 12.39 -13.20 11.77
CA VAL A 427 11.28 -12.23 11.73
C VAL A 427 11.84 -10.82 11.60
N ILE A 428 12.79 -10.44 12.43
CA ILE A 428 13.44 -9.12 12.36
C ILE A 428 14.12 -8.93 11.00
N PHE A 429 14.79 -9.97 10.52
CA PHE A 429 15.48 -9.99 9.23
C PHE A 429 14.52 -9.72 8.06
N VAL A 430 13.44 -10.49 7.94
CA VAL A 430 12.46 -10.34 6.85
C VAL A 430 11.76 -8.99 6.93
N GLU A 431 11.36 -8.55 8.13
CA GLU A 431 10.64 -7.29 8.29
C GLU A 431 11.51 -6.07 7.93
N ARG A 432 12.80 -6.06 8.28
CA ARG A 432 13.74 -5.01 7.85
C ARG A 432 14.02 -5.05 6.35
N LEU A 433 14.19 -6.25 5.79
CA LEU A 433 14.41 -6.45 4.36
C LEU A 433 13.23 -5.90 3.56
N ARG A 434 11.99 -6.15 3.98
CA ARG A 434 10.78 -5.58 3.37
C ARG A 434 10.84 -4.06 3.34
N THR A 435 11.24 -3.41 4.44
CA THR A 435 11.40 -1.95 4.46
C THR A 435 12.51 -1.46 3.51
N TYR A 436 13.67 -2.12 3.44
CA TYR A 436 14.71 -1.78 2.46
C TYR A 436 14.24 -1.99 1.01
N TYR A 437 13.47 -3.05 0.77
CA TYR A 437 12.88 -3.31 -0.53
C TYR A 437 11.93 -2.19 -0.94
N ASP A 438 11.00 -1.80 -0.08
CA ASP A 438 10.07 -0.70 -0.32
C ASP A 438 10.81 0.60 -0.68
N ILE A 439 11.89 0.93 0.06
CA ILE A 439 12.72 2.11 -0.25
C ILE A 439 13.33 2.00 -1.66
N LEU A 440 13.86 0.84 -2.06
CA LEU A 440 14.40 0.67 -3.41
C LEU A 440 13.30 0.71 -4.47
N VAL A 441 12.12 0.15 -4.22
CA VAL A 441 10.97 0.24 -5.13
C VAL A 441 10.58 1.69 -5.38
N ARG A 442 10.57 2.52 -4.33
CA ARG A 442 10.24 3.96 -4.45
C ARG A 442 11.25 4.74 -5.28
N PHE A 443 12.55 4.50 -5.07
CA PHE A 443 13.60 5.36 -5.61
C PHE A 443 14.37 4.78 -6.80
N GLU A 444 14.18 3.51 -7.13
CA GLU A 444 14.89 2.84 -8.21
C GLU A 444 13.92 2.19 -9.21
N SER A 445 14.18 2.40 -10.50
CA SER A 445 13.32 1.88 -11.56
C SER A 445 13.44 0.35 -11.74
N PRO A 446 12.35 -0.35 -12.07
CA PRO A 446 12.39 -1.77 -12.47
C PRO A 446 13.25 -2.00 -13.72
N VAL A 447 13.61 -3.26 -14.02
CA VAL A 447 14.29 -3.62 -15.28
C VAL A 447 13.37 -3.41 -16.48
N GLN A 448 12.12 -3.86 -16.39
CA GLN A 448 11.10 -3.60 -17.39
C GLN A 448 10.24 -2.42 -16.95
N SER A 449 10.36 -1.30 -17.67
CA SER A 449 9.55 -0.10 -17.45
C SER A 449 8.29 -0.13 -18.34
N THR A 450 7.56 -1.24 -18.31
CA THR A 450 6.17 -1.24 -18.80
C THR A 450 5.27 -1.11 -17.58
N MET A 451 5.47 -0.03 -16.80
CA MET A 451 4.48 0.34 -15.81
C MET A 451 3.24 0.73 -16.60
N PRO A 452 2.11 0.05 -16.41
CA PRO A 452 0.85 0.48 -17.01
C PRO A 452 0.60 1.92 -16.56
N VAL A 453 0.33 2.80 -17.52
CA VAL A 453 -0.23 4.12 -17.18
C VAL A 453 -1.52 3.83 -16.44
N LEU A 454 -1.65 4.31 -15.20
CA LEU A 454 -2.92 4.27 -14.47
C LEU A 454 -3.95 4.98 -15.34
N SER A 455 -4.73 4.22 -16.09
CA SER A 455 -5.86 4.74 -16.83
C SER A 455 -6.94 5.13 -15.82
N GLU A 456 -7.65 6.23 -16.09
CA GLU A 456 -8.77 6.68 -15.27
C GLU A 456 -9.78 5.54 -14.99
N ASN A 457 -9.94 4.64 -15.96
CA ASN A 457 -10.69 3.41 -15.83
C ASN A 457 -9.75 2.20 -15.76
N ILE A 458 -9.72 1.52 -14.61
CA ILE A 458 -9.04 0.25 -14.41
C ILE A 458 -10.10 -0.85 -14.41
N VAL A 459 -10.18 -1.61 -15.50
CA VAL A 459 -11.07 -2.77 -15.56
C VAL A 459 -10.27 -4.01 -15.13
N VAL A 460 -10.55 -4.56 -13.95
CA VAL A 460 -10.02 -5.88 -13.59
C VAL A 460 -10.91 -6.92 -14.25
N GLN A 461 -10.52 -7.36 -15.43
CA GLN A 461 -11.24 -8.41 -16.13
C GLN A 461 -11.08 -9.75 -15.38
N ASN A 462 -12.10 -10.15 -14.63
CA ASN A 462 -12.27 -11.50 -14.10
C ASN A 462 -13.46 -12.23 -14.75
N PRO A 463 -13.45 -12.46 -16.08
CA PRO A 463 -14.61 -12.99 -16.80
C PRO A 463 -15.01 -14.41 -16.39
N ASN A 464 -14.14 -15.14 -15.68
CA ASN A 464 -14.33 -16.54 -15.31
C ASN A 464 -14.45 -16.78 -13.79
N ASN A 465 -14.58 -15.72 -12.99
CA ASN A 465 -14.60 -15.80 -11.54
C ASN A 465 -13.44 -16.64 -10.96
N LEU A 466 -12.26 -16.50 -11.56
CA LEU A 466 -11.05 -17.15 -11.06
C LEU A 466 -10.68 -16.52 -9.71
N PRO A 467 -10.00 -17.26 -8.81
CA PRO A 467 -9.37 -16.65 -7.66
C PRO A 467 -8.47 -15.51 -8.17
N LEU A 468 -8.86 -14.28 -7.88
CA LEU A 468 -8.01 -13.13 -8.14
C LEU A 468 -6.90 -13.23 -7.10
N ASN A 469 -5.79 -13.83 -7.51
CA ASN A 469 -4.57 -13.75 -6.74
C ASN A 469 -4.23 -12.27 -6.59
N ILE A 470 -3.74 -11.91 -5.42
CA ILE A 470 -3.21 -10.58 -5.22
C ILE A 470 -2.13 -10.37 -6.30
N ASN A 471 -2.11 -9.18 -6.91
CA ASN A 471 -1.23 -8.83 -8.03
C ASN A 471 -1.73 -9.31 -9.42
N ASN A 472 -2.95 -8.94 -9.83
CA ASN A 472 -3.35 -9.12 -11.24
C ASN A 472 -2.53 -8.20 -12.15
N ARG A 473 -1.91 -8.78 -13.19
CA ARG A 473 -1.24 -8.03 -14.26
C ARG A 473 -2.22 -7.12 -14.98
N VAL A 474 -1.74 -5.94 -15.37
CA VAL A 474 -2.50 -5.05 -16.24
C VAL A 474 -2.56 -5.64 -17.64
N LEU A 475 -3.79 -5.93 -18.09
CA LEU A 475 -4.07 -6.05 -19.51
C LEU A 475 -4.23 -4.63 -20.05
N ALA A 476 -3.37 -4.23 -20.97
CA ALA A 476 -3.52 -2.96 -21.69
C ALA A 476 -4.96 -2.88 -22.22
N ALA A 477 -5.65 -1.78 -21.93
CA ALA A 477 -6.96 -1.52 -22.50
C ALA A 477 -6.86 -1.72 -24.01
N LYS A 478 -7.60 -2.70 -24.56
CA LYS A 478 -7.79 -2.75 -26.01
C LYS A 478 -8.40 -1.40 -26.37
N GLN A 479 -7.66 -0.60 -27.14
CA GLN A 479 -8.24 0.58 -27.78
C GLN A 479 -9.50 0.10 -28.48
N VAL A 480 -10.65 0.52 -27.96
CA VAL A 480 -11.92 0.39 -28.65
C VAL A 480 -11.73 1.24 -29.91
N ARG A 481 -11.40 0.59 -31.02
CA ARG A 481 -11.53 1.23 -32.33
C ARG A 481 -13.01 1.54 -32.45
N THR A 482 -13.35 2.81 -32.27
CA THR A 482 -14.59 3.36 -32.78
C THR A 482 -14.62 3.05 -34.27
N ALA A 483 -15.42 2.06 -34.64
CA ALA A 483 -15.80 1.88 -36.01
C ALA A 483 -16.60 3.12 -36.39
N ALA A 484 -15.98 4.00 -37.18
CA ALA A 484 -16.70 5.07 -37.85
C ALA A 484 -17.73 4.44 -38.79
N LEU A 485 -18.94 5.00 -38.76
CA LEU A 485 -20.08 4.72 -39.64
C LEU A 485 -19.70 4.73 -41.12
#